data_AF-A0A2W4R925-F1
#
_entry.id   AF-A0A2W4R925-F1
#
_cell.length_a   1.000
_cell.length_b   1.000
_cell.length_c   1.000
_cell.angle_alpha   90.00
_cell.angle_beta   90.00
_cell.angle_gamma   90.00
#
_symmetry.space_group_name_H-M   'P 1'
#
loop_
_entity.id
_entity.type
_entity.pdbx_description
1 polymer ?
#
loop_
_entity_poly.entity_id
_entity_poly.type
_entity_poly.pdbx_seq_one_letter_code
_entity_poly.pdbx_strand_id
1 'polypeptide(L)'
;MKYLLSALLAIPLWCAAQSPQVPHKMTFAGMTLTIRDDARKEIQADVDALTRSPRHFNIKVERAKTYFPIIEKIFAEENLPDDFKYLVLQESALIPDAVSVSKAVGFWQFKDFTAEEMGLRVDRHVDERMNIVSSTRAAARYIKKNNYYFNNWLYALQAYQMGAGGAMKAVGEGKPGAKHMDITSKTYWYVKKFLAHKIAFEGAVAGPGEVTVAAFPSSGHRSLKEIARAASISEEELLTYNKWVRNGNIPDDKAYTVLVPVNASTQEFLASVQADIPRSTAVAAIKPPVETASREPEPKGISAINGVPVIAARQGETAAALAKRAGISLTKFLRYNDLSKGQRLIAGEYYFTAKKRNRGQEDYHKVSAGETLWAVSQRHGIRLSSLLRFNRMDRDDKLSEGTMLYLTSRRPADDRHVEEVVEVDQGSVFAWSVDPVETSSTVQGRVQSAPVSRTEEPAARYVPERTESEPSASASKENESNRVIVIPEPEKEFVSETRPADKTPVTSGSDKHEVLPGETLYAISRQYQVSVSDLVRWNNLDVNTALKPGQVLVVKGEPAAAERTVSASSPIIHEVRPSDTLYSVARKYGVSIRELMEWNGKSDFNISVGEKLKVHPR
;
A
#
# COMPACT_ATOMS: atom_id res chain seq x y z
N MET A 1 -80.58 -3.15 -17.70
CA MET A 1 -79.72 -4.34 -17.89
C MET A 1 -78.28 -3.96 -17.55
N LYS A 2 -77.43 -4.89 -17.08
CA LYS A 2 -76.10 -4.57 -16.53
C LYS A 2 -75.06 -4.31 -17.64
N TYR A 3 -74.25 -3.26 -17.50
CA TYR A 3 -72.89 -3.19 -18.06
C TYR A 3 -71.94 -2.53 -17.03
N LEU A 4 -70.71 -3.03 -16.94
CA LEU A 4 -69.76 -2.69 -15.88
C LEU A 4 -68.92 -1.46 -16.25
N LEU A 5 -68.62 -0.61 -15.26
CA LEU A 5 -67.40 0.19 -15.31
C LEU A 5 -66.21 -0.71 -14.99
N SER A 6 -65.44 -1.09 -16.01
CA SER A 6 -64.13 -1.71 -15.83
C SER A 6 -63.07 -0.65 -15.55
N ALA A 7 -62.80 -0.36 -14.27
CA ALA A 7 -61.69 0.51 -13.90
C ALA A 7 -60.36 -0.19 -14.25
N LEU A 8 -59.61 0.33 -15.23
CA LEU A 8 -58.24 -0.12 -15.45
C LEU A 8 -57.37 0.33 -14.28
N LEU A 9 -56.97 -0.61 -13.43
CA LEU A 9 -55.80 -0.41 -12.57
C LEU A 9 -54.56 -0.31 -13.47
N ALA A 10 -54.07 0.92 -13.66
CA ALA A 10 -52.75 1.15 -14.21
C ALA A 10 -51.68 0.74 -13.18
N ILE A 11 -51.45 -0.57 -13.06
CA ILE A 11 -50.34 -1.11 -12.25
C ILE A 11 -49.04 -0.57 -12.87
N PRO A 12 -48.21 0.20 -12.13
CA PRO A 12 -46.94 0.63 -12.65
C PRO A 12 -46.04 -0.60 -12.82
N LEU A 13 -45.76 -0.95 -14.07
CA LEU A 13 -44.72 -1.93 -14.41
C LEU A 13 -43.37 -1.34 -14.02
N TRP A 14 -42.97 -1.57 -12.77
CA TRP A 14 -41.57 -1.48 -12.35
C TRP A 14 -40.76 -2.45 -13.20
N CYS A 15 -40.18 -1.93 -14.28
CA CYS A 15 -39.10 -2.58 -15.00
C CYS A 15 -37.91 -2.68 -14.04
N ALA A 16 -37.83 -3.78 -13.29
CA ALA A 16 -36.62 -4.15 -12.58
C ALA A 16 -35.48 -4.17 -13.60
N ALA A 17 -34.48 -3.31 -13.40
CA ALA A 17 -33.37 -3.16 -14.33
C ALA A 17 -32.70 -4.52 -14.54
N GLN A 18 -32.74 -5.03 -15.78
CA GLN A 18 -32.22 -6.35 -16.11
C GLN A 18 -30.72 -6.38 -15.82
N SER A 19 -30.26 -7.43 -15.12
CA SER A 19 -28.85 -7.58 -14.76
C SER A 19 -27.93 -7.46 -15.98
N PRO A 20 -26.85 -6.65 -15.94
CA PRO A 20 -25.95 -6.46 -17.08
C PRO A 20 -25.41 -7.79 -17.61
N GLN A 21 -25.41 -7.96 -18.93
CA GLN A 21 -25.03 -9.21 -19.57
C GLN A 21 -23.54 -9.20 -19.94
N VAL A 22 -22.79 -10.24 -19.53
CA VAL A 22 -21.34 -10.35 -19.74
C VAL A 22 -21.00 -10.51 -21.22
N PRO A 23 -20.33 -9.55 -21.88
CA PRO A 23 -20.12 -9.55 -23.31
C PRO A 23 -19.03 -10.54 -23.76
N HIS A 24 -19.06 -10.98 -25.02
CA HIS A 24 -18.02 -11.87 -25.58
C HIS A 24 -16.65 -11.19 -25.68
N LYS A 25 -16.61 -9.86 -25.78
CA LYS A 25 -15.41 -9.04 -25.82
C LYS A 25 -15.61 -7.77 -24.99
N MET A 26 -14.58 -7.33 -24.29
CA MET A 26 -14.55 -6.03 -23.59
C MET A 26 -13.15 -5.44 -23.57
N THR A 27 -13.03 -4.16 -23.23
CA THR A 27 -11.76 -3.48 -22.98
C THR A 27 -11.44 -3.45 -21.48
N PHE A 28 -10.17 -3.70 -21.15
CA PHE A 28 -9.61 -3.54 -19.82
C PHE A 28 -8.16 -3.03 -19.92
N ALA A 29 -7.87 -1.88 -19.32
CA ALA A 29 -6.56 -1.27 -19.21
C ALA A 29 -5.81 -1.13 -20.56
N GLY A 30 -6.56 -0.82 -21.63
CA GLY A 30 -6.04 -0.72 -23.00
C GLY A 30 -5.82 -2.06 -23.73
N MET A 31 -6.15 -3.18 -23.09
CA MET A 31 -6.14 -4.54 -23.68
C MET A 31 -7.57 -4.92 -24.12
N THR A 32 -7.67 -5.74 -25.16
CA THR A 32 -8.93 -6.41 -25.52
C THR A 32 -8.99 -7.78 -24.84
N LEU A 33 -10.06 -8.02 -24.07
CA LEU A 33 -10.35 -9.32 -23.47
C LEU A 33 -11.35 -10.08 -24.36
N THR A 34 -11.07 -11.34 -24.69
CA THR A 34 -12.08 -12.28 -25.21
C THR A 34 -12.56 -13.15 -24.06
N ILE A 35 -13.83 -12.99 -23.66
CA ILE A 35 -14.44 -13.83 -22.61
C ILE A 35 -15.04 -15.06 -23.29
N ARG A 36 -14.54 -16.24 -22.92
CA ARG A 36 -15.05 -17.55 -23.39
C ARG A 36 -16.29 -17.96 -22.60
N ASP A 37 -17.09 -18.87 -23.15
CA ASP A 37 -18.46 -19.14 -22.65
C ASP A 37 -18.52 -20.00 -21.38
N ASP A 38 -17.38 -20.55 -20.95
CA ASP A 38 -17.17 -21.07 -19.60
C ASP A 38 -17.05 -19.91 -18.60
N ALA A 39 -16.09 -19.00 -18.80
CA ALA A 39 -15.91 -17.81 -17.97
C ALA A 39 -17.14 -16.90 -17.95
N ARG A 40 -17.87 -16.79 -19.06
CA ARG A 40 -19.08 -15.95 -19.16
C ARG A 40 -20.09 -16.32 -18.08
N LYS A 41 -20.34 -17.61 -17.89
CA LYS A 41 -21.36 -18.11 -16.96
C LYS A 41 -20.96 -17.83 -15.51
N GLU A 42 -19.69 -18.04 -15.20
CA GLU A 42 -19.11 -17.74 -13.87
C GLU A 42 -19.17 -16.23 -13.56
N ILE A 43 -18.72 -15.39 -14.48
CA ILE A 43 -18.74 -13.93 -14.33
C ILE A 43 -20.20 -13.41 -14.29
N GLN A 44 -21.12 -14.01 -15.05
CA GLN A 44 -22.55 -13.63 -15.02
C GLN A 44 -23.17 -13.96 -13.66
N ALA A 45 -22.83 -15.11 -13.06
CA ALA A 45 -23.30 -15.46 -11.71
C ALA A 45 -22.81 -14.46 -10.65
N ASP A 46 -21.57 -13.97 -10.75
CA ASP A 46 -21.06 -12.87 -9.92
C ASP A 46 -21.82 -11.54 -10.18
N VAL A 47 -22.05 -11.16 -11.45
CA VAL A 47 -22.82 -9.94 -11.80
C VAL A 47 -24.25 -10.02 -11.24
N ASP A 48 -24.93 -11.15 -11.44
CA ASP A 48 -26.29 -11.38 -10.95
C ASP A 48 -26.35 -11.46 -9.42
N ALA A 49 -25.27 -11.86 -8.75
CA ALA A 49 -25.16 -11.78 -7.29
C ALA A 49 -24.95 -10.34 -6.79
N LEU A 50 -24.19 -9.52 -7.53
CA LEU A 50 -23.95 -8.10 -7.21
C LEU A 50 -25.20 -7.24 -7.41
N THR A 51 -26.03 -7.52 -8.42
CA THR A 51 -27.25 -6.76 -8.76
C THR A 51 -28.52 -7.25 -8.04
N ARG A 52 -28.52 -8.48 -7.50
CA ARG A 52 -29.68 -9.18 -6.90
C ARG A 52 -30.54 -8.34 -5.94
N SER A 53 -29.95 -7.39 -5.23
CA SER A 53 -30.64 -6.55 -4.27
C SER A 53 -30.48 -5.08 -4.65
N PRO A 54 -31.47 -4.46 -5.34
CA PRO A 54 -31.38 -3.07 -5.81
C PRO A 54 -31.01 -2.07 -4.71
N ARG A 55 -31.49 -2.25 -3.47
CA ARG A 55 -31.10 -1.41 -2.32
C ARG A 55 -29.60 -1.46 -2.04
N HIS A 56 -29.02 -2.65 -1.96
CA HIS A 56 -27.58 -2.81 -1.66
C HIS A 56 -26.70 -2.45 -2.86
N PHE A 57 -27.19 -2.66 -4.07
CA PHE A 57 -26.53 -2.21 -5.30
C PHE A 57 -26.49 -0.68 -5.38
N ASN A 58 -27.61 0.01 -5.18
CA ASN A 58 -27.68 1.48 -5.22
C ASN A 58 -26.81 2.14 -4.13
N ILE A 59 -26.74 1.57 -2.92
CA ILE A 59 -25.82 2.06 -1.86
C ILE A 59 -24.35 2.01 -2.32
N LYS A 60 -23.96 1.01 -3.13
CA LYS A 60 -22.62 0.94 -3.72
C LYS A 60 -22.44 1.89 -4.90
N VAL A 61 -23.48 2.09 -5.73
CA VAL A 61 -23.50 3.04 -6.85
C VAL A 61 -23.31 4.48 -6.36
N GLU A 62 -24.07 4.92 -5.34
CA GLU A 62 -23.94 6.30 -4.87
C GLU A 62 -22.57 6.57 -4.21
N ARG A 63 -22.04 5.63 -3.41
CA ARG A 63 -20.66 5.71 -2.93
C ARG A 63 -19.66 5.79 -4.09
N ALA A 64 -19.86 5.01 -5.15
CA ALA A 64 -19.01 5.06 -6.34
C ALA A 64 -19.05 6.46 -6.97
N LYS A 65 -20.23 7.03 -7.20
CA LYS A 65 -20.35 8.41 -7.70
C LYS A 65 -19.73 9.46 -6.76
N THR A 66 -19.82 9.29 -5.45
CA THR A 66 -19.16 10.18 -4.46
C THR A 66 -17.63 10.14 -4.55
N TYR A 67 -17.02 8.96 -4.69
CA TYR A 67 -15.55 8.79 -4.59
C TYR A 67 -14.82 8.61 -5.93
N PHE A 68 -15.47 8.13 -6.99
CA PHE A 68 -14.84 7.89 -8.29
C PHE A 68 -14.22 9.15 -8.91
N PRO A 69 -14.80 10.36 -8.85
CA PRO A 69 -14.16 11.57 -9.38
C PRO A 69 -12.80 11.88 -8.72
N ILE A 70 -12.62 11.51 -7.45
CA ILE A 70 -11.32 11.61 -6.76
C ILE A 70 -10.36 10.53 -7.26
N ILE A 71 -10.84 9.30 -7.42
CA ILE A 71 -10.03 8.16 -7.88
C ILE A 71 -9.56 8.35 -9.32
N GLU A 72 -10.45 8.77 -10.21
CA GLU A 72 -10.19 9.07 -11.63
C GLU A 72 -9.16 10.19 -11.78
N LYS A 73 -9.32 11.29 -11.04
CA LYS A 73 -8.32 12.37 -11.00
C LYS A 73 -6.94 11.84 -10.58
N ILE A 74 -6.88 11.06 -9.50
CA ILE A 74 -5.62 10.49 -9.02
C ILE A 74 -5.03 9.50 -10.04
N PHE A 75 -5.85 8.68 -10.71
CA PHE A 75 -5.37 7.72 -11.69
C PHE A 75 -4.87 8.39 -12.96
N ALA A 76 -5.50 9.47 -13.42
CA ALA A 76 -4.99 10.32 -14.50
C ALA A 76 -3.62 10.94 -14.15
N GLU A 77 -3.49 11.56 -12.96
CA GLU A 77 -2.21 12.09 -12.46
C GLU A 77 -1.13 11.00 -12.35
N GLU A 78 -1.48 9.85 -11.76
CA GLU A 78 -0.58 8.71 -11.55
C GLU A 78 -0.31 7.91 -12.83
N ASN A 79 -0.96 8.23 -13.96
CA ASN A 79 -0.88 7.50 -15.23
C ASN A 79 -1.27 6.01 -15.10
N LEU A 80 -2.30 5.72 -14.30
CA LEU A 80 -2.94 4.40 -14.18
C LEU A 80 -4.22 4.35 -15.02
N PRO A 81 -4.56 3.24 -15.69
CA PRO A 81 -5.82 3.11 -16.41
C PRO A 81 -7.05 3.14 -15.48
N ASP A 82 -8.02 4.02 -15.78
CA ASP A 82 -9.27 4.23 -15.04
C ASP A 82 -10.04 2.97 -14.67
N ASP A 83 -9.96 1.91 -15.48
CA ASP A 83 -10.63 0.63 -15.22
C ASP A 83 -10.35 0.06 -13.83
N PHE A 84 -9.17 0.33 -13.25
CA PHE A 84 -8.84 -0.09 -11.89
C PHE A 84 -9.74 0.55 -10.81
N LYS A 85 -10.55 1.58 -11.11
CA LYS A 85 -11.47 2.20 -10.13
C LYS A 85 -12.54 1.22 -9.63
N TYR A 86 -12.92 0.22 -10.42
CA TYR A 86 -13.87 -0.81 -9.98
C TYR A 86 -13.28 -1.79 -8.94
N LEU A 87 -11.95 -1.81 -8.75
CA LEU A 87 -11.30 -2.68 -7.77
C LEU A 87 -11.66 -2.28 -6.32
N VAL A 88 -11.79 -0.99 -6.03
CA VAL A 88 -12.17 -0.49 -4.70
C VAL A 88 -13.58 -0.94 -4.27
N LEU A 89 -14.46 -1.24 -5.24
CA LEU A 89 -15.79 -1.81 -4.99
C LEU A 89 -15.71 -3.29 -4.62
N GLN A 90 -14.73 -4.02 -5.16
CA GLN A 90 -14.44 -5.41 -4.79
C GLN A 90 -13.75 -5.53 -3.44
N GLU A 91 -12.83 -4.61 -3.12
CA GLU A 91 -12.04 -4.65 -1.88
C GLU A 91 -12.83 -4.20 -0.65
N SER A 92 -13.48 -3.03 -0.67
CA SER A 92 -14.22 -2.52 0.51
C SER A 92 -15.65 -2.06 0.25
N ALA A 93 -16.15 -2.11 -0.99
CA ALA A 93 -17.41 -1.48 -1.37
C ALA A 93 -17.48 0.02 -0.97
N LEU A 94 -16.33 0.71 -1.09
CA LEU A 94 -16.10 2.11 -0.71
C LEU A 94 -16.42 2.43 0.75
N ILE A 95 -16.11 1.49 1.65
CA ILE A 95 -16.14 1.71 3.10
C ILE A 95 -14.72 2.12 3.55
N PRO A 96 -14.54 3.28 4.21
CA PRO A 96 -13.23 3.76 4.67
C PRO A 96 -12.63 2.90 5.80
N ASP A 97 -13.48 2.38 6.68
CA ASP A 97 -13.10 1.65 7.91
C ASP A 97 -13.37 0.14 7.84
N ALA A 98 -13.50 -0.41 6.63
CA ALA A 98 -13.64 -1.85 6.43
C ALA A 98 -12.38 -2.60 6.90
N VAL A 99 -12.58 -3.68 7.65
CA VAL A 99 -11.51 -4.58 8.11
C VAL A 99 -11.83 -6.01 7.68
N SER A 100 -10.94 -6.61 6.90
CA SER A 100 -11.07 -8.03 6.51
C SER A 100 -10.63 -8.97 7.64
N VAL A 101 -11.09 -10.22 7.57
CA VAL A 101 -10.71 -11.32 8.49
C VAL A 101 -9.20 -11.50 8.67
N SER A 102 -8.39 -11.08 7.70
CA SER A 102 -6.92 -11.14 7.74
C SER A 102 -6.25 -9.80 8.04
N LYS A 103 -6.97 -8.84 8.67
CA LYS A 103 -6.49 -7.51 9.08
C LYS A 103 -5.96 -6.61 7.95
N ALA A 104 -6.46 -6.77 6.72
CA ALA A 104 -6.37 -5.67 5.76
C ALA A 104 -7.42 -4.61 6.13
N VAL A 105 -7.11 -3.34 5.85
CA VAL A 105 -7.89 -2.18 6.28
C VAL A 105 -8.03 -1.19 5.13
N GLY A 106 -9.12 -0.43 5.12
CA GLY A 106 -9.27 0.74 4.26
C GLY A 106 -10.00 0.49 2.95
N PHE A 107 -10.14 1.56 2.17
CA PHE A 107 -10.75 1.54 0.83
C PHE A 107 -10.15 0.46 -0.09
N TRP A 108 -8.83 0.32 -0.03
CA TRP A 108 -8.04 -0.54 -0.91
C TRP A 108 -7.55 -1.83 -0.24
N GLN A 109 -8.06 -2.13 0.96
CA GLN A 109 -7.72 -3.32 1.78
C GLN A 109 -6.21 -3.60 1.87
N PHE A 110 -5.44 -2.58 2.24
CA PHE A 110 -4.00 -2.77 2.48
C PHE A 110 -3.73 -3.42 3.85
N LYS A 111 -2.74 -4.32 3.89
CA LYS A 111 -2.05 -4.67 5.14
C LYS A 111 -1.29 -3.47 5.67
N ASP A 112 -0.98 -3.48 6.96
CA ASP A 112 -0.08 -2.51 7.61
C ASP A 112 1.25 -2.39 6.85
N PHE A 113 2.01 -3.49 6.71
CA PHE A 113 3.31 -3.47 6.04
C PHE A 113 3.23 -3.06 4.56
N THR A 114 2.15 -3.40 3.84
CA THR A 114 1.97 -3.01 2.43
C THR A 114 1.56 -1.53 2.29
N ALA A 115 0.83 -0.99 3.27
CA ALA A 115 0.50 0.43 3.33
C ALA A 115 1.77 1.27 3.55
N GLU A 116 2.59 0.88 4.52
CA GLU A 116 3.89 1.50 4.80
C GLU A 116 4.83 1.39 3.58
N GLU A 117 4.91 0.21 2.95
CA GLU A 117 5.66 -0.01 1.69
C GLU A 117 5.22 0.95 0.57
N MET A 118 3.94 1.27 0.50
CA MET A 118 3.37 2.22 -0.47
C MET A 118 3.36 3.68 0.02
N GLY A 119 4.01 3.99 1.14
CA GLY A 119 4.17 5.35 1.67
C GLY A 119 2.95 5.92 2.40
N LEU A 120 2.14 5.06 3.03
CA LEU A 120 1.04 5.45 3.94
C LEU A 120 1.51 5.40 5.40
N ARG A 121 1.12 6.40 6.19
CA ARG A 121 1.27 6.38 7.65
C ARG A 121 0.16 5.53 8.29
N VAL A 122 0.55 4.60 9.15
CA VAL A 122 -0.35 3.75 9.95
C VAL A 122 0.14 3.74 11.39
N ASP A 123 -0.47 4.54 12.27
CA ASP A 123 -0.09 4.64 13.69
C ASP A 123 -1.29 4.88 14.64
N ARG A 124 -0.98 5.26 15.88
CA ARG A 124 -1.93 5.56 16.97
C ARG A 124 -2.65 6.91 16.85
N HIS A 125 -2.38 7.71 15.82
CA HIS A 125 -3.01 8.99 15.52
C HIS A 125 -3.70 8.98 14.14
N VAL A 126 -3.10 8.30 13.15
CA VAL A 126 -3.52 8.34 11.74
C VAL A 126 -3.48 6.95 11.11
N ASP A 127 -4.48 6.64 10.28
CA ASP A 127 -4.51 5.44 9.44
C ASP A 127 -4.85 5.82 7.99
N GLU A 128 -3.83 6.19 7.20
CA GLU A 128 -4.02 6.69 5.83
C GLU A 128 -4.62 5.65 4.86
N ARG A 129 -4.72 4.37 5.26
CA ARG A 129 -5.50 3.36 4.52
C ARG A 129 -6.98 3.73 4.45
N MET A 130 -7.49 4.44 5.46
CA MET A 130 -8.86 4.94 5.56
C MET A 130 -9.06 6.32 4.88
N ASN A 131 -8.00 6.93 4.32
CA ASN A 131 -8.07 8.18 3.58
C ASN A 131 -8.12 7.88 2.08
N ILE A 132 -9.20 8.26 1.36
CA ILE A 132 -9.34 7.89 -0.06
C ILE A 132 -8.20 8.45 -0.93
N VAL A 133 -7.67 9.64 -0.64
CA VAL A 133 -6.66 10.30 -1.47
C VAL A 133 -5.30 9.64 -1.28
N SER A 134 -4.83 9.51 -0.03
CA SER A 134 -3.56 8.84 0.27
C SER A 134 -3.61 7.38 -0.18
N SER A 135 -4.65 6.63 0.20
CA SER A 135 -4.75 5.21 -0.14
C SER A 135 -4.92 4.92 -1.63
N THR A 136 -5.59 5.80 -2.40
CA THR A 136 -5.68 5.64 -3.87
C THR A 136 -4.34 5.90 -4.56
N ARG A 137 -3.53 6.85 -4.10
CA ARG A 137 -2.15 7.01 -4.60
C ARG A 137 -1.28 5.79 -4.28
N ALA A 138 -1.44 5.21 -3.08
CA ALA A 138 -0.79 3.95 -2.72
C ALA A 138 -1.26 2.77 -3.60
N ALA A 139 -2.55 2.65 -3.88
CA ALA A 139 -3.09 1.65 -4.81
C ALA A 139 -2.52 1.83 -6.23
N ALA A 140 -2.46 3.07 -6.74
CA ALA A 140 -1.85 3.36 -8.02
C ALA A 140 -0.35 3.01 -8.05
N ARG A 141 0.41 3.30 -6.99
CA ARG A 141 1.80 2.85 -6.85
C ARG A 141 1.92 1.32 -6.84
N TYR A 142 1.06 0.61 -6.11
CA TYR A 142 1.10 -0.84 -5.99
C TYR A 142 0.76 -1.55 -7.31
N ILE A 143 -0.31 -1.11 -7.99
CA ILE A 143 -0.73 -1.66 -9.28
C ILE A 143 0.32 -1.36 -10.35
N LYS A 144 0.95 -0.17 -10.35
CA LYS A 144 2.09 0.15 -11.22
C LYS A 144 3.33 -0.70 -10.92
N LYS A 145 3.66 -0.92 -9.63
CA LYS A 145 4.76 -1.81 -9.19
C LYS A 145 4.54 -3.24 -9.69
N ASN A 146 3.32 -3.77 -9.55
CA ASN A 146 2.98 -5.08 -10.09
C ASN A 146 3.09 -5.10 -11.63
N ASN A 147 2.54 -4.10 -12.33
CA ASN A 147 2.61 -4.03 -13.79
C ASN A 147 4.03 -3.84 -14.34
N TYR A 148 4.96 -3.28 -13.56
CA TYR A 148 6.38 -3.21 -13.92
C TYR A 148 7.01 -4.61 -14.06
N TYR A 149 6.65 -5.56 -13.18
CA TYR A 149 7.13 -6.94 -13.27
C TYR A 149 6.48 -7.73 -14.41
N PHE A 150 5.15 -7.60 -14.61
CA PHE A 150 4.42 -8.44 -15.57
C PHE A 150 4.28 -7.83 -16.98
N ASN A 151 4.42 -6.51 -17.12
CA ASN A 151 4.10 -5.74 -18.33
C ASN A 151 2.71 -6.11 -18.91
N ASN A 152 1.74 -6.39 -18.03
CA ASN A 152 0.41 -6.91 -18.35
C ASN A 152 -0.53 -6.61 -17.17
N TRP A 153 -1.53 -5.76 -17.41
CA TRP A 153 -2.43 -5.28 -16.35
C TRP A 153 -3.31 -6.38 -15.75
N LEU A 154 -3.58 -7.48 -16.47
CA LEU A 154 -4.38 -8.61 -15.98
C LEU A 154 -3.61 -9.39 -14.92
N TYR A 155 -2.30 -9.57 -15.12
CA TYR A 155 -1.41 -10.16 -14.12
C TYR A 155 -1.07 -9.19 -12.99
N ALA A 156 -1.03 -7.88 -13.27
CA ALA A 156 -0.89 -6.86 -12.22
C ALA A 156 -2.08 -6.85 -11.24
N LEU A 157 -3.29 -7.03 -11.78
CA LEU A 157 -4.53 -7.23 -11.02
C LEU A 157 -4.50 -8.55 -10.22
N GLN A 158 -4.10 -9.67 -10.83
CA GLN A 158 -3.93 -10.94 -10.11
C GLN A 158 -2.92 -10.83 -8.96
N ALA A 159 -1.79 -10.16 -9.20
CA ALA A 159 -0.74 -9.91 -8.22
C ALA A 159 -1.17 -8.95 -7.08
N TYR A 160 -2.26 -8.20 -7.23
CA TYR A 160 -2.79 -7.36 -6.16
C TYR A 160 -3.21 -8.21 -4.95
N GLN A 161 -3.92 -9.32 -5.19
CA GLN A 161 -4.46 -10.17 -4.13
C GLN A 161 -3.46 -11.22 -3.60
N MET A 162 -2.72 -11.89 -4.50
CA MET A 162 -1.80 -12.98 -4.10
C MET A 162 -0.34 -12.52 -3.90
N GLY A 163 -0.06 -11.24 -4.10
CA GLY A 163 1.28 -10.67 -4.17
C GLY A 163 2.03 -11.06 -5.45
N ALA A 164 3.03 -10.25 -5.84
CA ALA A 164 3.82 -10.48 -7.05
C ALA A 164 4.51 -11.87 -7.07
N GLY A 165 5.04 -12.34 -5.94
CA GLY A 165 5.67 -13.67 -5.84
C GLY A 165 4.72 -14.85 -6.01
N GLY A 166 3.45 -14.70 -5.61
CA GLY A 166 2.39 -15.68 -5.91
C GLY A 166 2.02 -15.66 -7.39
N ALA A 167 1.83 -14.45 -7.95
CA ALA A 167 1.44 -14.28 -9.34
C ALA A 167 2.51 -14.77 -10.32
N MET A 168 3.80 -14.49 -10.08
CA MET A 168 4.89 -15.02 -10.91
C MET A 168 4.88 -16.56 -11.00
N LYS A 169 4.60 -17.26 -9.89
CA LYS A 169 4.46 -18.73 -9.89
C LYS A 169 3.20 -19.20 -10.63
N ALA A 170 2.10 -18.46 -10.52
CA ALA A 170 0.82 -18.81 -11.13
C ALA A 170 0.73 -18.50 -12.64
N VAL A 171 1.50 -17.53 -13.16
CA VAL A 171 1.50 -17.15 -14.59
C VAL A 171 2.70 -17.71 -15.37
N GLY A 172 3.77 -18.15 -14.69
CA GLY A 172 4.99 -18.64 -15.31
C GLY A 172 5.67 -17.55 -16.16
N GLU A 173 6.05 -17.90 -17.39
CA GLU A 173 6.58 -16.94 -18.38
C GLU A 173 5.55 -15.86 -18.80
N GLY A 174 4.26 -16.14 -18.58
CA GLY A 174 3.17 -15.19 -18.80
C GLY A 174 3.02 -14.73 -20.25
N LYS A 175 2.65 -13.46 -20.41
CA LYS A 175 2.34 -12.77 -21.68
C LYS A 175 2.64 -11.26 -21.55
N PRO A 176 3.91 -10.85 -21.33
CA PRO A 176 4.29 -9.45 -21.20
C PRO A 176 4.04 -8.67 -22.50
N GLY A 177 3.47 -7.48 -22.40
CA GLY A 177 3.15 -6.60 -23.53
C GLY A 177 1.92 -7.01 -24.36
N ALA A 178 1.17 -8.03 -23.92
CA ALA A 178 0.03 -8.55 -24.67
C ALA A 178 -1.14 -7.54 -24.71
N LYS A 179 -1.55 -7.15 -25.93
CA LYS A 179 -2.75 -6.33 -26.17
C LYS A 179 -4.05 -7.14 -26.21
N HIS A 180 -3.96 -8.46 -26.20
CA HIS A 180 -5.11 -9.37 -26.26
C HIS A 180 -4.95 -10.50 -25.25
N MET A 181 -6.02 -10.81 -24.51
CA MET A 181 -6.05 -11.87 -23.50
C MET A 181 -7.36 -12.65 -23.59
N ASP A 182 -7.27 -13.98 -23.50
CA ASP A 182 -8.42 -14.86 -23.31
C ASP A 182 -8.77 -14.96 -21.81
N ILE A 183 -10.05 -14.84 -21.49
CA ILE A 183 -10.62 -15.12 -20.17
C ILE A 183 -11.40 -16.43 -20.26
N THR A 184 -11.04 -17.39 -19.41
CA THR A 184 -11.57 -18.76 -19.34
C THR A 184 -11.89 -19.13 -17.89
N SER A 185 -12.57 -20.24 -17.65
CA SER A 185 -12.76 -20.83 -16.32
C SER A 185 -11.45 -20.90 -15.52
N LYS A 186 -10.34 -21.24 -16.19
CA LYS A 186 -8.98 -21.32 -15.62
C LYS A 186 -8.33 -19.96 -15.33
N THR A 187 -8.93 -18.83 -15.74
CA THR A 187 -8.46 -17.50 -15.37
C THR A 187 -8.69 -17.27 -13.88
N TYR A 188 -7.72 -16.67 -13.19
CA TYR A 188 -7.75 -16.56 -11.73
C TYR A 188 -9.03 -15.89 -11.21
N TRP A 189 -9.64 -16.48 -10.18
CA TRP A 189 -10.99 -16.12 -9.70
C TRP A 189 -11.14 -14.62 -9.38
N TYR A 190 -10.11 -14.01 -8.79
CA TYR A 190 -10.10 -12.59 -8.41
C TYR A 190 -10.16 -11.65 -9.63
N VAL A 191 -9.62 -12.09 -10.78
CA VAL A 191 -9.74 -11.37 -12.06
C VAL A 191 -11.17 -11.50 -12.60
N LYS A 192 -11.76 -12.70 -12.57
CA LYS A 192 -13.15 -12.93 -13.01
C LYS A 192 -14.13 -12.10 -12.17
N LYS A 193 -13.99 -12.12 -10.84
CA LYS A 193 -14.77 -11.31 -9.90
C LYS A 193 -14.60 -9.80 -10.12
N PHE A 194 -13.39 -9.33 -10.45
CA PHE A 194 -13.16 -7.93 -10.79
C PHE A 194 -13.87 -7.53 -12.09
N LEU A 195 -13.85 -8.39 -13.12
CA LEU A 195 -14.59 -8.14 -14.37
C LEU A 195 -16.11 -8.09 -14.10
N ALA A 196 -16.63 -8.90 -13.19
CA ALA A 196 -18.02 -8.79 -12.74
C ALA A 196 -18.29 -7.46 -12.01
N HIS A 197 -17.39 -6.96 -11.16
CA HIS A 197 -17.54 -5.64 -10.55
C HIS A 197 -17.50 -4.51 -11.58
N LYS A 198 -16.64 -4.59 -12.59
CA LYS A 198 -16.67 -3.63 -13.70
C LYS A 198 -18.01 -3.70 -14.43
N ILE A 199 -18.41 -4.86 -14.93
CA ILE A 199 -19.63 -5.05 -15.75
C ILE A 199 -20.91 -4.68 -14.99
N ALA A 200 -21.00 -5.00 -13.70
CA ALA A 200 -22.17 -4.68 -12.87
C ALA A 200 -22.34 -3.17 -12.63
N PHE A 201 -21.24 -2.42 -12.45
CA PHE A 201 -21.29 -1.02 -12.03
C PHE A 201 -21.03 0.00 -13.14
N GLU A 202 -20.34 -0.35 -14.23
CA GLU A 202 -19.88 0.60 -15.27
C GLU A 202 -21.01 1.45 -15.89
N GLY A 203 -22.18 0.85 -16.15
CA GLY A 203 -23.35 1.59 -16.65
C GLY A 203 -24.16 2.35 -15.58
N ALA A 204 -23.99 2.00 -14.30
CA ALA A 204 -24.81 2.53 -13.20
C ALA A 204 -24.17 3.74 -12.49
N VAL A 205 -22.84 3.87 -12.54
CA VAL A 205 -22.08 4.97 -11.91
C VAL A 205 -22.01 6.25 -12.77
N ALA A 206 -22.81 6.35 -13.83
CA ALA A 206 -22.87 7.53 -14.67
C ALA A 206 -23.62 8.69 -13.99
N GLY A 207 -23.13 9.92 -14.20
CA GLY A 207 -23.71 11.14 -13.64
C GLY A 207 -23.29 11.43 -12.19
N PRO A 208 -23.68 12.60 -11.63
CA PRO A 208 -23.39 12.94 -10.25
C PRO A 208 -24.15 12.04 -9.27
N GLY A 209 -23.58 11.84 -8.08
CA GLY A 209 -24.23 11.14 -6.98
C GLY A 209 -25.01 12.09 -6.07
N GLU A 210 -25.84 11.51 -5.20
CA GLU A 210 -26.61 12.25 -4.18
C GLU A 210 -25.71 13.12 -3.27
N VAL A 211 -24.48 12.66 -3.01
CA VAL A 211 -23.45 13.41 -2.26
C VAL A 211 -22.17 13.53 -3.09
N THR A 212 -21.69 14.77 -3.23
CA THR A 212 -20.36 15.10 -3.75
C THR A 212 -19.44 15.49 -2.59
N VAL A 213 -18.16 15.13 -2.66
CA VAL A 213 -17.14 15.54 -1.68
C VAL A 213 -16.00 16.31 -2.36
N ALA A 214 -15.54 17.37 -1.71
CA ALA A 214 -14.35 18.12 -2.11
C ALA A 214 -13.15 17.68 -1.25
N ALA A 215 -12.00 17.52 -1.89
CA ALA A 215 -10.75 17.13 -1.25
C ALA A 215 -9.75 18.29 -1.27
N PHE A 216 -9.23 18.69 -0.11
CA PHE A 216 -8.26 19.78 0.02
C PHE A 216 -7.13 19.44 1.02
N PRO A 217 -5.91 19.99 0.84
CA PRO A 217 -4.84 19.85 1.82
C PRO A 217 -5.11 20.72 3.06
N SER A 218 -5.17 20.10 4.23
CA SER A 218 -5.06 20.78 5.52
C SER A 218 -3.60 20.85 5.94
N SER A 219 -3.15 22.03 6.37
CA SER A 219 -1.78 22.31 6.81
C SER A 219 -1.78 23.17 8.08
N GLY A 220 -0.85 22.90 8.99
CA GLY A 220 -0.87 23.42 10.37
C GLY A 220 -1.81 22.63 11.28
N HIS A 221 -1.77 22.89 12.60
CA HIS A 221 -2.47 22.14 13.64
C HIS A 221 -4.01 22.32 13.66
N ARG A 222 -4.71 22.17 12.53
CA ARG A 222 -6.18 22.29 12.44
C ARG A 222 -6.86 20.96 12.82
N SER A 223 -7.71 20.95 13.83
CA SER A 223 -8.57 19.81 14.15
C SER A 223 -9.74 19.68 13.18
N LEU A 224 -10.33 18.47 13.05
CA LEU A 224 -11.60 18.27 12.34
C LEU A 224 -12.71 19.14 12.94
N LYS A 225 -12.69 19.37 14.26
CA LYS A 225 -13.64 20.25 14.97
C LYS A 225 -13.60 21.70 14.49
N GLU A 226 -12.41 22.24 14.23
CA GLU A 226 -12.23 23.60 13.72
C GLU A 226 -12.59 23.69 12.23
N ILE A 227 -12.27 22.65 11.44
CA ILE A 227 -12.68 22.55 10.03
C ILE A 227 -14.21 22.47 9.93
N ALA A 228 -14.88 21.64 10.74
CA ALA A 228 -16.34 21.53 10.77
C ALA A 228 -17.01 22.87 11.15
N ARG A 229 -16.46 23.57 12.16
CA ARG A 229 -16.92 24.92 12.54
C ARG A 229 -16.75 25.93 11.40
N ALA A 230 -15.59 25.94 10.73
CA ALA A 230 -15.31 26.85 9.62
C ALA A 230 -16.15 26.54 8.36
N ALA A 231 -16.49 25.26 8.15
CA ALA A 231 -17.31 24.79 7.05
C ALA A 231 -18.83 24.78 7.35
N SER A 232 -19.25 25.24 8.53
CA SER A 232 -20.65 25.26 8.98
C SER A 232 -21.38 23.90 8.82
N ILE A 233 -20.73 22.83 9.30
CA ILE A 233 -21.25 21.45 9.35
C ILE A 233 -20.94 20.81 10.72
N SER A 234 -21.52 19.63 10.98
CA SER A 234 -21.23 18.90 12.22
C SER A 234 -19.87 18.16 12.19
N GLU A 235 -19.25 17.99 13.36
CA GLU A 235 -18.00 17.22 13.51
C GLU A 235 -18.22 15.73 13.14
N GLU A 236 -19.41 15.19 13.40
CA GLU A 236 -19.82 13.81 13.09
C GLU A 236 -19.99 13.57 11.57
N GLU A 237 -20.62 14.51 10.87
CA GLU A 237 -20.73 14.50 9.41
C GLU A 237 -19.34 14.56 8.76
N LEU A 238 -18.46 15.44 9.25
CA LEU A 238 -17.09 15.54 8.74
C LEU A 238 -16.28 14.27 9.04
N LEU A 239 -16.42 13.69 10.24
CA LEU A 239 -15.73 12.46 10.64
C LEU A 239 -16.13 11.26 9.76
N THR A 240 -17.37 11.24 9.26
CA THR A 240 -17.87 10.18 8.36
C THR A 240 -16.97 10.01 7.11
N TYR A 241 -16.42 11.10 6.59
CA TYR A 241 -15.48 11.10 5.45
C TYR A 241 -14.00 11.09 5.87
N ASN A 242 -13.69 11.31 7.14
CA ASN A 242 -12.32 11.50 7.66
C ASN A 242 -11.93 10.54 8.79
N LYS A 243 -12.51 9.32 8.83
CA LYS A 243 -12.19 8.26 9.81
C LYS A 243 -10.72 7.85 9.91
N TRP A 244 -9.88 8.30 8.97
CA TRP A 244 -8.42 8.16 9.02
C TRP A 244 -7.75 8.94 10.16
N VAL A 245 -8.40 9.98 10.69
CA VAL A 245 -7.95 10.72 11.88
C VAL A 245 -8.47 10.04 13.14
N ARG A 246 -7.58 9.64 14.06
CA ARG A 246 -7.96 9.19 15.39
C ARG A 246 -8.10 10.39 16.32
N ASN A 247 -9.16 10.44 17.11
CA ASN A 247 -9.47 11.53 18.06
C ASN A 247 -9.62 12.94 17.44
N GLY A 248 -9.88 13.05 16.13
CA GLY A 248 -10.22 14.32 15.46
C GLY A 248 -9.06 15.31 15.24
N ASN A 249 -7.87 15.08 15.80
CA ASN A 249 -6.70 15.96 15.68
C ASN A 249 -5.83 15.56 14.49
N ILE A 250 -5.73 16.43 13.48
CA ILE A 250 -4.85 16.21 12.31
C ILE A 250 -3.40 16.58 12.71
N PRO A 251 -2.42 15.68 12.51
CA PRO A 251 -1.01 15.99 12.70
C PRO A 251 -0.47 17.02 11.69
N ASP A 252 0.52 17.81 12.09
CA ASP A 252 1.13 18.88 11.29
C ASP A 252 2.41 18.49 10.53
N ASP A 253 2.93 17.27 10.73
CA ASP A 253 4.16 16.77 10.10
C ASP A 253 4.14 16.75 8.56
N LYS A 254 2.95 16.80 7.95
CA LYS A 254 2.76 17.00 6.51
C LYS A 254 1.37 17.57 6.23
N ALA A 255 1.16 18.05 5.01
CA ALA A 255 -0.19 18.38 4.54
C ALA A 255 -1.02 17.10 4.36
N TYR A 256 -2.10 16.94 5.11
CA TYR A 256 -3.04 15.83 5.00
C TYR A 256 -4.28 16.22 4.19
N THR A 257 -4.80 15.32 3.36
CA THR A 257 -6.00 15.63 2.57
C THR A 257 -7.29 15.37 3.36
N VAL A 258 -8.06 16.42 3.61
CA VAL A 258 -9.37 16.35 4.26
C VAL A 258 -10.46 16.33 3.19
N LEU A 259 -11.52 15.53 3.44
CA LEU A 259 -12.73 15.52 2.62
C LEU A 259 -13.83 16.35 3.31
N VAL A 260 -14.54 17.20 2.58
CA VAL A 260 -15.74 17.92 3.05
C VAL A 260 -16.89 17.66 2.07
N PRO A 261 -18.11 17.32 2.54
CA PRO A 261 -19.28 17.21 1.67
C PRO A 261 -19.62 18.56 1.05
N VAL A 262 -19.93 18.58 -0.25
CA VAL A 262 -20.26 19.80 -0.99
C VAL A 262 -21.76 20.07 -0.87
N ASN A 263 -22.12 21.13 -0.17
CA ASN A 263 -23.49 21.59 0.04
C ASN A 263 -23.50 23.13 0.13
N ALA A 264 -24.67 23.73 0.37
CA ALA A 264 -24.83 25.18 0.41
C ALA A 264 -24.07 25.88 1.57
N SER A 265 -23.80 25.21 2.71
CA SER A 265 -23.05 25.82 3.82
C SER A 265 -21.53 25.64 3.66
N THR A 266 -21.07 24.57 3.01
CA THR A 266 -19.64 24.32 2.79
C THR A 266 -19.07 25.04 1.57
N GLN A 267 -19.91 25.50 0.63
CA GLN A 267 -19.45 26.09 -0.64
C GLN A 267 -18.56 27.33 -0.46
N GLU A 268 -18.88 28.24 0.47
CA GLU A 268 -18.05 29.43 0.74
C GLU A 268 -16.71 29.06 1.38
N PHE A 269 -16.70 28.11 2.32
CA PHE A 269 -15.48 27.58 2.95
C PHE A 269 -14.57 26.89 1.93
N LEU A 270 -15.14 26.10 1.00
CA LEU A 270 -14.37 25.45 -0.05
C LEU A 270 -13.78 26.45 -1.04
N ALA A 271 -14.48 27.56 -1.31
CA ALA A 271 -13.98 28.65 -2.13
C ALA A 271 -12.83 29.44 -1.46
N SER A 272 -12.93 29.74 -0.15
CA SER A 272 -11.85 30.42 0.58
C SER A 272 -10.60 29.54 0.71
N VAL A 273 -10.77 28.25 1.04
CA VAL A 273 -9.65 27.28 1.05
C VAL A 273 -8.99 27.15 -0.32
N GLN A 274 -9.75 27.21 -1.43
CA GLN A 274 -9.15 27.23 -2.78
C GLN A 274 -8.44 28.54 -3.14
N ALA A 275 -8.78 29.66 -2.50
CA ALA A 275 -8.09 30.94 -2.67
C ALA A 275 -6.78 31.01 -1.86
N ASP A 276 -6.76 30.42 -0.66
CA ASP A 276 -5.59 30.39 0.23
C ASP A 276 -4.48 29.44 -0.26
N ILE A 277 -4.80 28.44 -1.09
CA ILE A 277 -3.78 27.56 -1.71
C ILE A 277 -2.95 28.39 -2.71
N PRO A 278 -1.62 28.53 -2.50
CA PRO A 278 -0.78 29.27 -3.43
C PRO A 278 -0.83 28.65 -4.83
N ARG A 279 -1.08 29.48 -5.86
CA ARG A 279 -1.19 29.04 -7.28
C ARG A 279 0.03 28.26 -7.83
N SER A 280 1.12 28.18 -7.07
CA SER A 280 2.30 27.35 -7.34
C SER A 280 2.01 25.84 -7.45
N THR A 281 0.91 25.33 -6.89
CA THR A 281 0.53 23.90 -7.01
C THR A 281 -0.37 23.57 -8.20
N ALA A 282 -0.64 24.55 -9.10
CA ALA A 282 -1.39 24.32 -10.32
C ALA A 282 -0.53 23.59 -11.37
N VAL A 283 -0.45 22.26 -11.26
CA VAL A 283 0.09 21.40 -12.34
C VAL A 283 -0.67 21.72 -13.63
N ALA A 284 0.07 22.20 -14.64
CA ALA A 284 -0.54 22.79 -15.82
C ALA A 284 -1.44 21.80 -16.56
N ALA A 285 -2.74 22.13 -16.68
CA ALA A 285 -3.70 21.35 -17.44
C ALA A 285 -3.39 21.45 -18.94
N ILE A 286 -2.60 20.50 -19.45
CA ILE A 286 -2.30 20.36 -20.87
C ILE A 286 -3.60 20.00 -21.60
N LYS A 287 -4.24 21.00 -22.23
CA LYS A 287 -5.31 20.75 -23.20
C LYS A 287 -4.72 19.92 -24.36
N PRO A 288 -5.44 18.89 -24.86
CA PRO A 288 -4.97 18.13 -26.01
C PRO A 288 -4.94 19.04 -27.26
N PRO A 289 -3.80 19.15 -27.98
CA PRO A 289 -3.76 19.81 -29.27
C PRO A 289 -4.57 19.02 -30.30
N VAL A 290 -5.40 19.72 -31.08
CA VAL A 290 -6.10 19.17 -32.24
C VAL A 290 -5.08 18.81 -33.33
N GLU A 291 -5.37 17.78 -34.12
CA GLU A 291 -4.54 17.43 -35.28
C GLU A 291 -4.42 18.60 -36.25
N THR A 292 -3.21 19.08 -36.49
CA THR A 292 -2.88 19.77 -37.75
C THR A 292 -1.40 19.57 -38.04
N ALA A 293 -1.10 18.90 -39.15
CA ALA A 293 0.28 18.57 -39.50
C ALA A 293 1.03 19.83 -39.94
N SER A 294 2.00 20.28 -39.14
CA SER A 294 2.98 21.30 -39.51
C SER A 294 4.36 20.90 -38.98
N ARG A 295 5.39 21.05 -39.82
CA ARG A 295 6.78 20.79 -39.41
C ARG A 295 7.28 21.95 -38.57
N GLU A 296 7.39 21.76 -37.26
CA GLU A 296 8.22 22.65 -36.45
C GLU A 296 9.69 22.56 -36.91
N PRO A 297 10.44 23.68 -36.90
CA PRO A 297 11.86 23.67 -37.22
C PRO A 297 12.66 22.97 -36.11
N GLU A 298 13.71 22.22 -36.49
CA GLU A 298 14.62 21.65 -35.49
C GLU A 298 15.20 22.77 -34.62
N PRO A 299 15.26 22.61 -33.28
CA PRO A 299 15.99 23.55 -32.44
C PRO A 299 17.46 23.59 -32.88
N LYS A 300 18.11 24.75 -32.78
CA LYS A 300 19.55 24.92 -33.04
C LYS A 300 20.36 24.26 -31.91
N GLY A 301 20.35 22.94 -31.91
CA GLY A 301 20.79 22.10 -30.80
C GLY A 301 22.30 21.93 -30.70
N ILE A 302 22.73 21.49 -29.52
CA ILE A 302 24.11 21.12 -29.21
C ILE A 302 24.50 19.96 -30.15
N SER A 303 25.56 20.14 -30.95
CA SER A 303 26.00 19.12 -31.92
C SER A 303 26.86 18.03 -31.29
N ALA A 304 27.58 18.34 -30.21
CA ALA A 304 28.42 17.41 -29.48
C ALA A 304 28.57 17.81 -28.00
N ILE A 305 28.69 16.80 -27.12
CA ILE A 305 29.03 16.95 -25.70
C ILE A 305 30.36 16.21 -25.46
N ASN A 306 31.34 16.84 -24.81
CA ASN A 306 32.68 16.28 -24.60
C ASN A 306 33.34 15.75 -25.91
N GLY A 307 33.15 16.52 -26.98
CA GLY A 307 33.60 16.18 -28.34
C GLY A 307 33.04 14.84 -28.86
N VAL A 308 31.86 14.41 -28.41
CA VAL A 308 31.14 13.24 -28.92
C VAL A 308 29.78 13.70 -29.47
N PRO A 309 29.43 13.38 -30.73
CA PRO A 309 28.18 13.84 -31.32
C PRO A 309 26.94 13.31 -30.60
N VAL A 310 25.92 14.17 -30.52
CA VAL A 310 24.64 13.90 -29.87
C VAL A 310 23.46 14.24 -30.80
N ILE A 311 22.27 13.77 -30.43
CA ILE A 311 21.01 14.04 -31.13
C ILE A 311 19.88 14.20 -30.11
N ALA A 312 19.07 15.24 -30.22
CA ALA A 312 17.93 15.48 -29.33
C ALA A 312 16.75 14.55 -29.69
N ALA A 313 16.12 13.92 -28.69
CA ALA A 313 14.94 13.08 -28.89
C ALA A 313 13.66 13.92 -29.07
N ARG A 314 12.87 13.63 -30.10
CA ARG A 314 11.56 14.28 -30.32
C ARG A 314 10.48 13.66 -29.42
N GLN A 315 9.36 14.37 -29.25
CA GLN A 315 8.25 13.90 -28.42
C GLN A 315 7.71 12.54 -28.92
N GLY A 316 7.67 11.55 -28.03
CA GLY A 316 7.24 10.19 -28.35
C GLY A 316 8.22 9.37 -29.22
N GLU A 317 9.39 9.91 -29.57
CA GLU A 317 10.36 9.21 -30.43
C GLU A 317 10.96 7.99 -29.71
N THR A 318 10.94 6.82 -30.35
CA THR A 318 11.52 5.61 -29.78
C THR A 318 13.03 5.56 -29.98
N ALA A 319 13.76 4.84 -29.12
CA ALA A 319 15.19 4.57 -29.31
C ALA A 319 15.51 3.97 -30.70
N ALA A 320 14.58 3.23 -31.31
CA ALA A 320 14.74 2.69 -32.68
C ALA A 320 14.61 3.76 -33.76
N ALA A 321 13.65 4.69 -33.62
CA ALA A 321 13.48 5.82 -34.53
C ALA A 321 14.67 6.79 -34.41
N LEU A 322 15.09 7.13 -33.19
CA LEU A 322 16.21 8.04 -32.96
C LEU A 322 17.55 7.45 -33.44
N ALA A 323 17.82 6.17 -33.19
CA ALA A 323 18.99 5.49 -33.73
C ALA A 323 19.03 5.50 -35.27
N LYS A 324 17.88 5.24 -35.92
CA LYS A 324 17.74 5.32 -37.37
C LYS A 324 17.98 6.74 -37.90
N ARG A 325 17.44 7.76 -37.22
CA ARG A 325 17.67 9.18 -37.56
C ARG A 325 19.12 9.61 -37.37
N ALA A 326 19.81 9.03 -36.40
CA ALA A 326 21.25 9.18 -36.15
C ALA A 326 22.17 8.35 -37.09
N GLY A 327 21.61 7.55 -38.00
CA GLY A 327 22.39 6.72 -38.91
C GLY A 327 23.12 5.54 -38.26
N ILE A 328 22.75 5.13 -37.04
CA ILE A 328 23.41 4.04 -36.30
C ILE A 328 22.44 2.90 -35.94
N SER A 329 22.97 1.70 -35.72
CA SER A 329 22.16 0.57 -35.29
C SER A 329 21.66 0.73 -33.85
N LEU A 330 20.42 0.30 -33.58
CA LEU A 330 19.79 0.36 -32.25
C LEU A 330 20.69 -0.22 -31.14
N THR A 331 21.36 -1.35 -31.39
CA THR A 331 22.28 -1.97 -30.42
C THR A 331 23.50 -1.09 -30.10
N LYS A 332 24.00 -0.30 -31.06
CA LYS A 332 25.05 0.71 -30.81
C LYS A 332 24.47 1.88 -30.02
N PHE A 333 23.33 2.42 -30.44
CA PHE A 333 22.66 3.56 -29.77
C PHE A 333 22.38 3.27 -28.30
N LEU A 334 21.73 2.14 -27.98
CA LEU A 334 21.44 1.74 -26.60
C LEU A 334 22.74 1.59 -25.79
N ARG A 335 23.77 0.93 -26.34
CA ARG A 335 25.07 0.73 -25.68
C ARG A 335 25.87 2.02 -25.48
N TYR A 336 25.72 3.03 -26.34
CA TYR A 336 26.39 4.33 -26.17
C TYR A 336 25.74 5.20 -25.10
N ASN A 337 24.43 5.02 -24.87
CA ASN A 337 23.65 5.80 -23.91
C ASN A 337 23.39 5.08 -22.57
N ASP A 338 23.97 3.89 -22.39
CA ASP A 338 23.74 3.01 -21.24
C ASP A 338 22.26 2.59 -21.04
N LEU A 339 21.47 2.51 -22.13
CA LEU A 339 20.01 2.25 -22.14
C LEU A 339 19.64 0.77 -22.26
N SER A 340 18.48 0.37 -21.73
CA SER A 340 17.92 -0.99 -21.87
C SER A 340 16.99 -1.16 -23.09
N LYS A 341 16.78 -2.40 -23.54
CA LYS A 341 15.93 -2.75 -24.70
C LYS A 341 14.44 -2.64 -24.34
N GLY A 342 13.91 -1.42 -24.35
CA GLY A 342 12.52 -1.09 -24.02
C GLY A 342 12.36 0.21 -23.23
N GLN A 343 13.46 0.77 -22.74
CA GLN A 343 13.48 2.06 -22.07
C GLN A 343 12.95 3.17 -22.98
N ARG A 344 12.02 3.98 -22.47
CA ARG A 344 11.50 5.16 -23.17
C ARG A 344 12.57 6.26 -23.15
N LEU A 345 12.58 7.09 -24.20
CA LEU A 345 13.38 8.31 -24.24
C LEU A 345 12.63 9.44 -23.56
N ILE A 346 13.37 10.41 -23.02
CA ILE A 346 12.84 11.68 -22.53
C ILE A 346 12.85 12.66 -23.73
N ALA A 347 11.74 13.35 -23.96
CA ALA A 347 11.64 14.32 -25.06
C ALA A 347 12.47 15.57 -24.75
N GLY A 348 13.16 16.11 -25.76
CA GLY A 348 14.09 17.24 -25.63
C GLY A 348 15.51 16.85 -25.19
N GLU A 349 15.69 15.68 -24.57
CA GLU A 349 17.00 15.22 -24.08
C GLU A 349 17.97 14.79 -25.18
N TYR A 350 19.26 15.00 -24.94
CA TYR A 350 20.33 14.70 -25.88
C TYR A 350 20.92 13.30 -25.67
N TYR A 351 20.92 12.50 -26.72
CA TYR A 351 21.47 11.14 -26.73
C TYR A 351 22.67 11.02 -27.66
N PHE A 352 23.68 10.26 -27.25
CA PHE A 352 24.95 10.09 -27.95
C PHE A 352 24.83 9.18 -29.16
N THR A 353 25.32 9.66 -30.30
CA THR A 353 25.39 8.89 -31.56
C THR A 353 26.74 8.18 -31.74
N ALA A 354 27.73 8.51 -30.91
CA ALA A 354 29.01 7.82 -30.82
C ALA A 354 29.36 7.44 -29.37
N LYS A 355 30.41 6.63 -29.20
CA LYS A 355 30.80 6.07 -27.91
C LYS A 355 31.37 7.15 -26.98
N LYS A 356 30.65 7.49 -25.89
CA LYS A 356 31.06 8.42 -24.81
C LYS A 356 32.53 8.26 -24.38
N ARG A 357 33.16 9.32 -23.88
CA ARG A 357 34.57 9.37 -23.45
C ARG A 357 34.80 8.57 -22.16
N ASN A 358 36.07 8.35 -21.80
CA ASN A 358 36.47 7.70 -20.55
C ASN A 358 36.70 8.70 -19.39
N ARG A 359 36.73 10.01 -19.67
CA ARG A 359 36.99 11.13 -18.75
C ARG A 359 36.11 12.31 -19.13
N GLY A 360 35.81 13.20 -18.17
CA GLY A 360 35.17 14.49 -18.38
C GLY A 360 36.09 15.52 -19.06
N GLN A 361 35.57 16.75 -19.22
CA GLN A 361 36.39 17.94 -19.50
C GLN A 361 36.71 18.72 -18.21
N GLU A 362 35.74 18.78 -17.30
CA GLU A 362 35.91 19.22 -15.91
C GLU A 362 36.44 18.06 -15.06
N ASP A 363 37.21 18.35 -14.01
CA ASP A 363 37.75 17.33 -13.10
C ASP A 363 36.72 16.78 -12.09
N TYR A 364 35.72 17.60 -11.72
CA TYR A 364 34.73 17.32 -10.69
C TYR A 364 33.33 17.81 -11.08
N HIS A 365 32.28 17.18 -10.57
CA HIS A 365 30.88 17.63 -10.66
C HIS A 365 30.20 17.56 -9.30
N LYS A 366 29.50 18.63 -8.87
CA LYS A 366 28.68 18.61 -7.65
C LYS A 366 27.26 18.17 -7.97
N VAL A 367 26.80 17.11 -7.32
CA VAL A 367 25.47 16.52 -7.52
C VAL A 367 24.37 17.48 -7.07
N SER A 368 23.34 17.65 -7.90
CA SER A 368 22.11 18.39 -7.59
C SER A 368 20.97 17.49 -7.06
N ALA A 369 19.98 18.08 -6.38
CA ALA A 369 18.77 17.42 -5.91
C ALA A 369 18.16 16.43 -6.94
N GLY A 370 18.13 15.14 -6.59
CA GLY A 370 17.55 14.09 -7.44
C GLY A 370 18.32 13.78 -8.73
N GLU A 371 19.50 14.36 -8.96
CA GLU A 371 20.33 14.05 -10.12
C GLU A 371 20.85 12.60 -10.03
N THR A 372 20.94 11.90 -11.17
CA THR A 372 21.36 10.49 -11.21
C THR A 372 22.75 10.33 -11.82
N LEU A 373 23.48 9.29 -11.42
CA LEU A 373 24.75 8.91 -12.07
C LEU A 373 24.60 8.72 -13.59
N TRP A 374 23.42 8.30 -14.07
CA TRP A 374 23.11 8.24 -15.50
C TRP A 374 22.98 9.64 -16.13
N ALA A 375 22.32 10.59 -15.48
CA ALA A 375 22.20 11.97 -15.94
C ALA A 375 23.58 12.68 -15.98
N VAL A 376 24.38 12.60 -14.91
CA VAL A 376 25.77 13.13 -14.89
C VAL A 376 26.61 12.53 -16.02
N SER A 377 26.45 11.22 -16.26
CA SER A 377 27.10 10.46 -17.34
C SER A 377 26.69 10.94 -18.74
N GLN A 378 25.44 11.38 -18.97
CA GLN A 378 25.08 12.05 -20.23
C GLN A 378 25.59 13.49 -20.29
N ARG A 379 25.35 14.30 -19.24
CA ARG A 379 25.74 15.71 -19.13
C ARG A 379 27.21 15.95 -19.48
N HIS A 380 28.11 15.10 -18.98
CA HIS A 380 29.55 15.22 -19.20
C HIS A 380 30.10 14.34 -20.34
N GLY A 381 29.24 13.61 -21.05
CA GLY A 381 29.64 12.71 -22.15
C GLY A 381 30.62 11.60 -21.75
N ILE A 382 30.59 11.17 -20.49
CA ILE A 382 31.45 10.13 -19.91
C ILE A 382 30.69 8.79 -19.93
N ARG A 383 31.39 7.66 -20.09
CA ARG A 383 30.77 6.34 -19.84
C ARG A 383 30.43 6.19 -18.37
N LEU A 384 29.21 5.72 -18.08
CA LEU A 384 28.76 5.45 -16.71
C LEU A 384 29.75 4.52 -15.97
N SER A 385 30.24 3.47 -16.62
CA SER A 385 31.26 2.55 -16.07
C SER A 385 32.65 3.15 -15.84
N SER A 386 32.93 4.37 -16.32
CA SER A 386 34.16 5.10 -15.97
C SER A 386 33.92 6.10 -14.84
N LEU A 387 32.78 6.79 -14.83
CA LEU A 387 32.33 7.63 -13.72
C LEU A 387 32.28 6.83 -12.40
N LEU A 388 31.67 5.64 -12.44
CA LEU A 388 31.61 4.67 -11.35
C LEU A 388 33.01 4.26 -10.85
N ARG A 389 33.86 3.73 -11.75
CA ARG A 389 35.23 3.29 -11.43
C ARG A 389 36.11 4.40 -10.84
N PHE A 390 35.90 5.65 -11.27
CA PHE A 390 36.60 6.83 -10.75
C PHE A 390 36.15 7.19 -9.34
N ASN A 391 34.85 7.18 -9.07
CA ASN A 391 34.30 7.49 -7.74
C ASN A 391 34.36 6.31 -6.76
N ARG A 392 34.75 5.12 -7.24
CA ARG A 392 34.74 3.84 -6.50
C ARG A 392 33.31 3.42 -6.11
N MET A 393 32.34 3.83 -6.91
CA MET A 393 30.92 3.51 -6.75
C MET A 393 30.51 2.40 -7.71
N ASP A 394 29.49 1.63 -7.33
CA ASP A 394 28.79 0.67 -8.18
C ASP A 394 27.45 1.23 -8.71
N ARG A 395 26.80 0.50 -9.62
CA ARG A 395 25.64 1.01 -10.39
C ARG A 395 24.43 1.37 -9.54
N ASP A 396 24.30 0.74 -8.38
CA ASP A 396 23.14 0.78 -7.51
C ASP A 396 23.39 1.62 -6.24
N ASP A 397 24.57 2.27 -6.14
CA ASP A 397 24.91 3.19 -5.06
C ASP A 397 24.02 4.45 -5.11
N LYS A 398 23.40 4.77 -3.97
CA LYS A 398 22.59 5.99 -3.82
C LYS A 398 23.49 7.23 -3.96
N LEU A 399 23.11 8.15 -4.84
CA LEU A 399 23.84 9.39 -5.10
C LEU A 399 23.23 10.53 -4.28
N SER A 400 23.88 10.93 -3.19
CA SER A 400 23.41 12.04 -2.35
C SER A 400 23.66 13.39 -3.02
N GLU A 401 22.72 14.33 -2.83
CA GLU A 401 22.92 15.73 -3.20
C GLU A 401 24.18 16.31 -2.53
N GLY A 402 24.85 17.25 -3.21
CA GLY A 402 26.06 17.88 -2.71
C GLY A 402 27.34 17.06 -2.87
N THR A 403 27.25 15.75 -3.15
CA THR A 403 28.41 14.88 -3.41
C THR A 403 29.29 15.42 -4.53
N MET A 404 30.62 15.40 -4.34
CA MET A 404 31.58 15.73 -5.39
C MET A 404 32.00 14.47 -6.16
N LEU A 405 31.60 14.36 -7.42
CA LEU A 405 31.97 13.27 -8.33
C LEU A 405 33.24 13.60 -9.13
N TYR A 406 34.26 12.77 -9.01
CA TYR A 406 35.50 12.80 -9.79
C TYR A 406 35.23 12.32 -11.22
N LEU A 407 35.64 13.11 -12.22
CA LEU A 407 35.32 12.89 -13.64
C LEU A 407 36.53 12.51 -14.51
N THR A 408 37.75 12.90 -14.12
CA THR A 408 38.99 12.71 -14.88
C THR A 408 39.96 11.72 -14.21
N SER A 409 40.05 11.79 -12.88
CA SER A 409 40.94 11.02 -12.01
C SER A 409 40.15 10.03 -11.14
N ARG A 410 40.82 9.24 -10.30
CA ARG A 410 40.17 8.30 -9.38
C ARG A 410 40.21 8.87 -7.96
N ARG A 411 39.06 8.88 -7.26
CA ARG A 411 38.92 9.33 -5.87
C ARG A 411 39.98 8.65 -4.97
N PRO A 412 40.66 9.38 -4.07
CA PRO A 412 41.54 8.80 -3.05
C PRO A 412 40.83 7.73 -2.20
N ALA A 413 41.59 6.93 -1.47
CA ALA A 413 41.00 5.88 -0.62
C ALA A 413 40.51 6.45 0.73
N ASP A 414 41.28 7.38 1.30
CA ASP A 414 41.01 8.01 2.61
C ASP A 414 40.08 9.23 2.52
N ASP A 415 39.64 9.63 1.32
CA ASP A 415 38.65 10.68 1.11
C ASP A 415 37.23 10.19 1.46
N ARG A 416 37.06 9.83 2.73
CA ARG A 416 35.80 9.52 3.41
C ARG A 416 35.53 10.60 4.46
N HIS A 417 35.14 11.79 4.02
CA HIS A 417 34.19 12.59 4.80
C HIS A 417 32.81 11.89 4.62
N VAL A 418 32.06 11.46 5.63
CA VAL A 418 31.73 12.05 6.94
C VAL A 418 31.00 13.37 6.77
N GLU A 419 29.67 13.31 6.87
CA GLU A 419 28.90 14.44 7.38
C GLU A 419 29.08 14.44 8.90
N GLU A 420 29.96 15.31 9.37
CA GLU A 420 30.14 15.56 10.79
C GLU A 420 29.09 16.61 11.20
N VAL A 421 28.12 16.21 12.02
CA VAL A 421 27.23 17.18 12.67
C VAL A 421 28.04 17.85 13.78
N VAL A 422 28.78 18.88 13.39
CA VAL A 422 29.43 19.79 14.34
C VAL A 422 28.35 20.60 15.03
N GLU A 423 28.03 20.25 16.28
CA GLU A 423 27.27 21.13 17.17
C GLU A 423 28.07 22.42 17.40
N VAL A 424 27.69 23.48 16.70
CA VAL A 424 28.17 24.84 17.00
C VAL A 424 27.29 25.42 18.09
N ASP A 425 27.59 25.06 19.34
CA ASP A 425 27.02 25.73 20.50
C ASP A 425 27.49 27.19 20.53
N GLN A 426 26.59 28.13 20.25
CA GLN A 426 26.81 29.57 20.50
C GLN A 426 26.29 29.97 21.89
N GLY A 427 26.72 29.21 22.91
CA GLY A 427 26.24 29.28 24.29
C GLY A 427 27.17 29.97 25.30
N SER A 428 28.20 30.72 24.87
CA SER A 428 29.14 31.36 25.81
C SER A 428 29.65 32.75 25.39
N VAL A 429 28.84 33.78 25.66
CA VAL A 429 29.33 35.07 26.18
C VAL A 429 28.33 35.62 27.19
N PHE A 430 28.53 35.35 28.47
CA PHE A 430 28.49 36.36 29.54
C PHE A 430 29.02 35.76 30.85
N ALA A 431 30.01 36.41 31.47
CA ALA A 431 30.68 35.89 32.66
C ALA A 431 30.25 36.65 33.92
N TRP A 432 30.10 35.92 35.02
CA TRP A 432 30.34 36.45 36.37
C TRP A 432 30.99 35.38 37.27
N SER A 433 32.32 35.31 37.17
CA SER A 433 33.31 35.31 38.26
C SER A 433 33.09 34.53 39.57
N VAL A 434 34.11 33.70 39.90
CA VAL A 434 34.60 33.24 41.25
C VAL A 434 33.65 32.47 42.18
N ASP A 435 34.07 31.50 43.01
CA ASP A 435 35.33 30.71 43.11
C ASP A 435 35.06 29.37 43.87
N PRO A 436 36.01 28.40 43.93
CA PRO A 436 35.76 27.05 44.47
C PRO A 436 36.11 26.85 45.96
N VAL A 437 35.41 25.94 46.66
CA VAL A 437 35.80 25.37 47.97
C VAL A 437 35.44 23.86 48.03
N GLU A 438 36.22 23.11 48.82
CA GLU A 438 36.28 21.64 48.91
C GLU A 438 35.35 21.01 49.99
N THR A 439 35.41 19.68 50.14
CA THR A 439 35.11 18.87 51.36
C THR A 439 33.66 18.79 51.90
N SER A 440 33.23 17.76 52.65
CA SER A 440 33.65 16.34 52.73
C SER A 440 32.61 15.45 53.48
N SER A 441 32.76 14.13 53.36
CA SER A 441 32.57 13.10 54.43
C SER A 441 31.22 12.92 55.19
N THR A 442 30.49 11.86 54.80
CA THR A 442 30.14 10.66 55.63
C THR A 442 29.20 10.75 56.87
N VAL A 443 28.33 9.71 57.04
CA VAL A 443 28.01 8.92 58.29
C VAL A 443 26.49 8.60 58.51
N GLN A 444 26.14 7.29 58.52
CA GLN A 444 24.98 6.56 59.18
C GLN A 444 23.50 7.00 58.92
N GLY A 445 22.46 6.14 59.04
CA GLY A 445 22.39 4.67 59.06
C GLY A 445 21.25 4.03 59.91
N ARG A 446 20.68 2.89 59.45
CA ARG A 446 19.99 1.81 60.23
C ARG A 446 18.54 2.09 60.78
N VAL A 447 17.54 1.17 60.95
CA VAL A 447 17.08 -0.09 60.28
C VAL A 447 15.71 -0.62 60.86
N GLN A 448 14.91 -1.39 60.08
CA GLN A 448 13.81 -2.36 60.49
C GLN A 448 12.59 -1.81 61.31
N SER A 449 11.45 -2.50 61.56
CA SER A 449 10.89 -3.86 61.26
C SER A 449 9.33 -3.89 61.29
N ALA A 450 8.69 -5.01 60.88
CA ALA A 450 7.24 -5.31 61.00
C ALA A 450 6.85 -5.97 62.38
N PRO A 451 5.63 -6.54 62.67
CA PRO A 451 4.99 -7.68 61.97
C PRO A 451 3.41 -7.66 61.95
N VAL A 452 2.76 -8.83 62.14
CA VAL A 452 1.41 -9.24 61.64
C VAL A 452 0.55 -9.93 62.72
N SER A 453 -0.80 -9.97 62.59
CA SER A 453 -1.64 -11.05 63.19
C SER A 453 -2.99 -11.32 62.47
N ARG A 454 -3.67 -12.39 62.90
CA ARG A 454 -4.95 -13.01 62.40
C ARG A 454 -6.22 -12.40 63.08
N THR A 455 -7.49 -12.83 62.89
CA THR A 455 -8.21 -14.01 62.28
C THR A 455 -9.63 -13.52 61.78
N GLU A 456 -10.69 -14.23 61.37
CA GLU A 456 -11.19 -15.64 61.34
C GLU A 456 -12.23 -15.84 60.17
N GLU A 457 -13.07 -16.88 60.19
CA GLU A 457 -14.22 -17.20 59.30
C GLU A 457 -15.50 -17.48 60.19
N PRO A 458 -16.72 -17.94 59.74
CA PRO A 458 -17.07 -18.72 58.53
C PRO A 458 -18.42 -18.47 57.79
N ALA A 459 -18.47 -18.98 56.55
CA ALA A 459 -19.56 -19.64 55.79
C ALA A 459 -21.10 -19.49 56.08
N ALA A 460 -21.86 -19.35 54.98
CA ALA A 460 -23.20 -19.95 54.76
C ALA A 460 -23.46 -20.23 53.25
N ARG A 461 -24.42 -21.11 52.89
CA ARG A 461 -24.71 -21.54 51.50
C ARG A 461 -26.18 -21.33 51.10
N TYR A 462 -26.48 -20.92 49.86
CA TYR A 462 -27.63 -21.47 49.09
C TYR A 462 -27.59 -21.20 47.57
N VAL A 463 -27.93 -22.23 46.78
CA VAL A 463 -28.24 -22.30 45.32
C VAL A 463 -29.08 -23.60 45.20
N PRO A 464 -30.29 -23.65 44.58
CA PRO A 464 -30.59 -23.35 43.16
C PRO A 464 -31.88 -22.47 43.03
N GLU A 465 -32.67 -22.37 41.94
CA GLU A 465 -32.77 -23.14 40.69
C GLU A 465 -33.31 -22.33 39.48
N ARG A 466 -33.51 -23.04 38.35
CA ARG A 466 -33.77 -22.62 36.97
C ARG A 466 -35.25 -22.79 36.59
N THR A 467 -35.83 -21.81 35.87
CA THR A 467 -36.94 -22.05 34.90
C THR A 467 -37.10 -20.91 33.90
N GLU A 468 -37.88 -21.16 32.84
CA GLU A 468 -38.01 -20.33 31.63
C GLU A 468 -39.34 -19.54 31.59
N SER A 469 -39.37 -18.40 30.92
CA SER A 469 -40.55 -17.91 30.15
C SER A 469 -40.23 -16.63 29.36
N GLU A 470 -40.63 -16.59 28.09
CA GLU A 470 -40.97 -15.33 27.40
C GLU A 470 -42.44 -14.96 27.74
N PRO A 471 -42.89 -13.70 27.57
CA PRO A 471 -43.39 -13.33 26.23
C PRO A 471 -43.21 -11.85 25.81
N SER A 472 -42.99 -11.66 24.50
CA SER A 472 -43.62 -10.66 23.61
C SER A 472 -43.57 -9.14 23.89
N ALA A 473 -43.21 -8.42 22.81
CA ALA A 473 -43.71 -7.11 22.36
C ALA A 473 -42.94 -5.79 22.64
N SER A 474 -43.04 -4.91 21.63
CA SER A 474 -42.86 -3.45 21.64
C SER A 474 -41.46 -2.82 21.85
N ALA A 475 -40.74 -2.71 20.73
CA ALA A 475 -40.07 -1.49 20.24
C ALA A 475 -39.39 -0.50 21.22
N SER A 476 -38.07 -0.40 21.11
CA SER A 476 -37.27 0.80 21.38
C SER A 476 -36.28 1.06 20.23
N LYS A 477 -35.81 2.31 20.08
CA LYS A 477 -34.78 2.69 19.10
C LYS A 477 -33.43 2.80 19.79
N GLU A 478 -32.44 2.00 19.42
CA GLU A 478 -31.05 2.19 19.89
C GLU A 478 -30.03 2.21 18.73
N ASN A 479 -29.70 3.44 18.35
CA ASN A 479 -28.34 3.94 18.04
C ASN A 479 -27.29 2.91 17.55
N GLU A 480 -27.39 2.46 16.29
CA GLU A 480 -26.37 1.58 15.67
C GLU A 480 -25.11 2.36 15.22
N SER A 481 -24.41 2.93 16.20
CA SER A 481 -23.08 3.51 16.02
C SER A 481 -21.99 2.48 16.38
N ASN A 482 -20.89 2.50 15.61
CA ASN A 482 -19.65 1.75 15.88
C ASN A 482 -19.73 0.19 15.84
N ARG A 483 -20.45 -0.39 14.88
CA ARG A 483 -20.22 -1.78 14.43
C ARG A 483 -19.18 -1.82 13.32
N VAL A 484 -18.03 -2.45 13.58
CA VAL A 484 -16.99 -2.73 12.56
C VAL A 484 -17.56 -3.70 11.52
N ILE A 485 -17.65 -3.26 10.26
CA ILE A 485 -18.13 -4.09 9.15
C ILE A 485 -17.00 -5.05 8.74
N VAL A 486 -17.04 -6.26 9.28
CA VAL A 486 -16.20 -7.37 8.84
C VAL A 486 -16.74 -7.87 7.51
N ILE A 487 -16.00 -7.62 6.42
CA ILE A 487 -16.37 -8.10 5.09
C ILE A 487 -15.93 -9.58 4.96
N PRO A 488 -16.83 -10.52 4.66
CA PRO A 488 -16.45 -11.90 4.38
C PRO A 488 -15.71 -11.99 3.04
N GLU A 489 -14.57 -12.70 3.04
CA GLU A 489 -13.89 -13.12 1.82
C GLU A 489 -14.80 -14.13 1.08
N PRO A 490 -14.92 -14.11 -0.27
CA PRO A 490 -15.70 -15.12 -0.98
C PRO A 490 -15.14 -16.52 -0.70
N GLU A 491 -16.03 -17.48 -0.48
CA GLU A 491 -15.65 -18.84 -0.13
C GLU A 491 -14.83 -19.49 -1.25
N LYS A 492 -13.75 -20.16 -0.85
CA LYS A 492 -12.86 -20.88 -1.76
C LYS A 492 -13.39 -22.30 -1.90
N GLU A 493 -13.75 -22.69 -3.12
CA GLU A 493 -13.86 -24.11 -3.48
C GLU A 493 -12.48 -24.77 -3.36
N PHE A 494 -12.16 -25.26 -2.15
CA PHE A 494 -11.09 -26.22 -1.96
C PHE A 494 -11.57 -27.56 -2.51
N VAL A 495 -10.96 -28.02 -3.59
CA VAL A 495 -11.15 -29.38 -4.09
C VAL A 495 -10.77 -30.36 -2.98
N SER A 496 -11.69 -31.27 -2.67
CA SER A 496 -11.61 -32.11 -1.46
C SER A 496 -10.64 -33.27 -1.60
N GLU A 497 -9.66 -33.33 -0.70
CA GLU A 497 -9.14 -34.61 -0.21
C GLU A 497 -9.79 -34.94 1.15
N THR A 498 -9.86 -36.22 1.51
CA THR A 498 -10.87 -36.74 2.44
C THR A 498 -10.57 -36.53 3.92
N ARG A 499 -11.57 -36.02 4.65
CA ARG A 499 -11.57 -35.85 6.11
C ARG A 499 -11.98 -37.16 6.85
N PRO A 500 -11.32 -37.52 7.96
CA PRO A 500 -11.91 -38.36 9.02
C PRO A 500 -12.64 -37.56 10.12
N ALA A 501 -13.55 -38.22 10.83
CA ALA A 501 -14.60 -37.60 11.64
C ALA A 501 -14.16 -36.79 12.88
N ASP A 502 -14.91 -35.69 13.07
CA ASP A 502 -15.59 -35.25 14.30
C ASP A 502 -15.04 -35.57 15.72
N LYS A 503 -14.96 -34.51 16.55
CA LYS A 503 -15.14 -34.56 18.01
C LYS A 503 -15.77 -33.25 18.52
N THR A 504 -16.74 -33.37 19.41
CA THR A 504 -17.34 -32.27 20.20
C THR A 504 -16.43 -31.81 21.36
N PRO A 505 -16.64 -30.61 21.94
CA PRO A 505 -15.69 -30.02 22.88
C PRO A 505 -15.66 -30.74 24.23
N VAL A 506 -14.50 -31.26 24.62
CA VAL A 506 -14.25 -31.85 25.93
C VAL A 506 -13.58 -30.84 26.85
N THR A 507 -14.34 -30.28 27.81
CA THR A 507 -13.76 -29.62 28.98
C THR A 507 -13.32 -30.67 29.98
N SER A 508 -12.01 -30.91 30.07
CA SER A 508 -11.37 -31.59 31.20
C SER A 508 -10.04 -30.93 31.50
N GLY A 509 -9.71 -30.81 32.80
CA GLY A 509 -8.66 -29.94 33.30
C GLY A 509 -7.26 -30.52 33.18
N SER A 510 -6.74 -30.62 31.96
CA SER A 510 -5.30 -30.77 31.71
C SER A 510 -4.75 -29.50 31.09
N ASP A 511 -3.63 -28.99 31.61
CA ASP A 511 -2.85 -27.90 30.98
C ASP A 511 -2.15 -28.36 29.69
N LYS A 512 -2.51 -29.55 29.18
CA LYS A 512 -1.98 -30.22 28.01
C LYS A 512 -3.13 -30.75 27.14
N HIS A 513 -2.96 -30.67 25.83
CA HIS A 513 -3.90 -31.09 24.79
C HIS A 513 -3.19 -32.02 23.80
N GLU A 514 -3.83 -33.13 23.42
CA GLU A 514 -3.31 -34.08 22.43
C GLU A 514 -3.87 -33.77 21.05
N VAL A 515 -2.98 -33.44 20.10
CA VAL A 515 -3.32 -33.03 18.73
C VAL A 515 -4.03 -34.15 17.98
N LEU A 516 -5.22 -33.87 17.46
CA LEU A 516 -5.99 -34.78 16.62
C LEU A 516 -5.56 -34.70 15.14
N PRO A 517 -5.83 -35.72 14.31
CA PRO A 517 -5.51 -35.71 12.89
C PRO A 517 -6.10 -34.52 12.14
N GLY A 518 -5.23 -33.65 11.61
CA GLY A 518 -5.60 -32.46 10.82
C GLY A 518 -5.76 -31.16 11.62
N GLU A 519 -5.57 -31.17 12.94
CA GLU A 519 -5.56 -29.94 13.74
C GLU A 519 -4.30 -29.11 13.51
N THR A 520 -4.40 -27.80 13.77
CA THR A 520 -3.31 -26.84 13.57
C THR A 520 -3.12 -25.97 14.80
N LEU A 521 -1.91 -25.43 14.98
CA LEU A 521 -1.60 -24.46 16.04
C LEU A 521 -2.62 -23.32 16.12
N TYR A 522 -3.12 -22.85 14.97
CA TYR A 522 -4.14 -21.79 14.91
C TYR A 522 -5.52 -22.25 15.41
N ALA A 523 -5.96 -23.47 15.07
CA ALA A 523 -7.22 -24.02 15.57
C ALA A 523 -7.16 -24.22 17.09
N ILE A 524 -6.08 -24.81 17.59
CA ILE A 524 -5.88 -25.10 19.02
C ILE A 524 -5.76 -23.79 19.83
N SER A 525 -5.00 -22.79 19.36
CA SER A 525 -4.93 -21.49 20.06
C SER A 525 -6.29 -20.79 20.12
N ARG A 526 -7.13 -20.93 19.09
CA ARG A 526 -8.51 -20.41 19.10
C ARG A 526 -9.43 -21.18 20.06
N GLN A 527 -9.28 -22.50 20.18
CA GLN A 527 -10.03 -23.33 21.13
C GLN A 527 -9.73 -22.97 22.59
N TYR A 528 -8.45 -22.76 22.93
CA TYR A 528 -8.02 -22.40 24.30
C TYR A 528 -7.93 -20.88 24.55
N GLN A 529 -8.32 -20.06 23.57
CA GLN A 529 -8.33 -18.58 23.61
C GLN A 529 -6.96 -17.91 23.90
N VAL A 530 -5.87 -18.56 23.51
CA VAL A 530 -4.49 -18.05 23.65
C VAL A 530 -3.91 -17.63 22.30
N SER A 531 -2.81 -16.86 22.28
CA SER A 531 -2.14 -16.55 21.01
C SER A 531 -1.36 -17.77 20.49
N VAL A 532 -1.24 -17.89 19.17
CA VAL A 532 -0.39 -18.92 18.54
C VAL A 532 1.07 -18.78 19.03
N SER A 533 1.54 -17.55 19.23
CA SER A 533 2.90 -17.25 19.71
C SER A 533 3.16 -17.81 21.11
N ASP A 534 2.18 -17.70 22.02
CA ASP A 534 2.30 -18.25 23.38
C ASP A 534 2.24 -19.77 23.37
N LEU A 535 1.31 -20.35 22.58
CA LEU A 535 1.15 -21.79 22.40
C LEU A 535 2.42 -22.45 21.82
N VAL A 536 3.07 -21.77 20.88
CA VAL A 536 4.39 -22.14 20.31
C VAL A 536 5.47 -22.07 21.37
N ARG A 537 5.56 -20.96 22.12
CA ARG A 537 6.60 -20.71 23.13
C ARG A 537 6.55 -21.70 24.29
N TRP A 538 5.37 -21.97 24.85
CA TRP A 538 5.21 -22.91 25.98
C TRP A 538 5.57 -24.36 25.62
N ASN A 539 5.60 -24.70 24.33
CA ASN A 539 5.94 -26.02 23.82
C ASN A 539 7.28 -26.10 23.08
N ASN A 540 7.99 -24.98 23.00
CA ASN A 540 9.25 -24.83 22.25
C ASN A 540 9.18 -25.37 20.81
N LEU A 541 8.08 -25.08 20.11
CA LEU A 541 7.80 -25.58 18.75
C LEU A 541 8.40 -24.68 17.66
N ASP A 542 8.71 -25.26 16.51
CA ASP A 542 8.87 -24.52 15.27
C ASP A 542 7.51 -24.35 14.58
N VAL A 543 7.13 -23.11 14.30
CA VAL A 543 5.86 -22.74 13.63
C VAL A 543 5.77 -23.29 12.19
N ASN A 544 6.90 -23.68 11.60
CA ASN A 544 6.97 -24.28 10.26
C ASN A 544 6.87 -25.82 10.29
N THR A 545 6.96 -26.44 11.47
CA THR A 545 6.84 -27.90 11.63
C THR A 545 5.36 -28.28 11.80
N ALA A 546 4.87 -29.18 10.95
CA ALA A 546 3.52 -29.72 11.06
C ALA A 546 3.36 -30.51 12.37
N LEU A 547 2.30 -30.19 13.13
CA LEU A 547 1.95 -30.95 14.33
C LEU A 547 1.64 -32.40 13.96
N LYS A 548 2.17 -33.35 14.75
CA LYS A 548 1.91 -34.77 14.53
C LYS A 548 0.65 -35.18 15.29
N PRO A 549 -0.25 -36.00 14.70
CA PRO A 549 -1.37 -36.57 15.44
C PRO A 549 -0.84 -37.40 16.63
N GLY A 550 -1.43 -37.24 17.81
CA GLY A 550 -0.95 -37.82 19.08
C GLY A 550 0.16 -37.01 19.77
N GLN A 551 0.55 -35.83 19.25
CA GLN A 551 1.50 -34.93 19.90
C GLN A 551 0.81 -34.16 21.04
N VAL A 552 1.39 -34.19 22.24
CA VAL A 552 0.84 -33.52 23.42
C VAL A 552 1.47 -32.13 23.61
N LEU A 553 0.63 -31.09 23.66
CA LEU A 553 1.02 -29.67 23.77
C LEU A 553 0.48 -29.02 25.04
N VAL A 554 1.31 -28.28 25.78
CA VAL A 554 0.94 -27.39 26.88
C VAL A 554 0.12 -26.20 26.36
N VAL A 555 -1.08 -25.97 26.90
CA VAL A 555 -2.03 -24.96 26.38
C VAL A 555 -2.27 -23.76 27.30
N LYS A 556 -1.63 -23.72 28.47
CA LYS A 556 -1.67 -22.58 29.41
C LYS A 556 -0.31 -22.37 30.09
N GLY A 557 -0.01 -21.13 30.42
CA GLY A 557 1.12 -20.71 31.26
C GLY A 557 0.98 -19.23 31.63
N GLU A 558 1.53 -18.82 32.78
CA GLU A 558 1.38 -17.44 33.26
C GLU A 558 2.31 -16.44 32.54
N PRO A 559 1.86 -15.19 32.31
CA PRO A 559 2.70 -14.11 31.80
C PRO A 559 3.25 -13.21 32.94
N ALA A 560 4.57 -13.06 33.01
CA ALA A 560 5.24 -12.08 33.85
C ALA A 560 6.41 -11.41 33.09
N ALA A 561 6.90 -10.27 33.58
CA ALA A 561 7.71 -9.32 32.80
C ALA A 561 9.13 -9.09 33.39
N ALA A 562 9.82 -8.10 32.80
CA ALA A 562 11.11 -7.49 33.17
C ALA A 562 12.37 -7.96 32.40
N GLU A 563 13.39 -7.10 32.48
CA GLU A 563 14.57 -7.00 31.62
C GLU A 563 15.66 -8.05 31.91
N ARG A 564 16.43 -8.50 30.88
CA ARG A 564 17.83 -8.03 30.64
C ARG A 564 18.61 -8.81 29.56
N THR A 565 19.72 -8.17 29.13
CA THR A 565 20.91 -8.73 28.46
C THR A 565 20.69 -9.63 27.23
N VAL A 566 20.83 -9.01 26.05
CA VAL A 566 21.02 -9.75 24.79
C VAL A 566 22.45 -10.29 24.74
N SER A 567 22.62 -11.61 24.70
CA SER A 567 23.89 -12.21 24.27
C SER A 567 23.96 -12.15 22.74
N ALA A 568 25.03 -11.59 22.20
CA ALA A 568 25.12 -11.28 20.77
C ALA A 568 25.34 -12.54 19.91
N SER A 569 24.26 -13.06 19.32
CA SER A 569 24.37 -13.94 18.16
C SER A 569 24.97 -13.15 16.97
N SER A 570 25.97 -13.73 16.31
CA SER A 570 26.58 -13.11 15.13
C SER A 570 25.54 -12.96 14.00
N PRO A 571 25.48 -11.82 13.30
CA PRO A 571 24.48 -11.58 12.27
C PRO A 571 24.58 -12.61 11.14
N ILE A 572 23.48 -13.31 10.87
CA ILE A 572 23.33 -14.16 9.70
C ILE A 572 23.15 -13.25 8.49
N ILE A 573 23.93 -13.48 7.43
CA ILE A 573 23.73 -12.79 6.16
C ILE A 573 22.79 -13.61 5.28
N HIS A 574 21.64 -13.03 4.97
CA HIS A 574 20.67 -13.56 4.02
C HIS A 574 20.89 -12.95 2.63
N GLU A 575 21.20 -13.80 1.65
CA GLU A 575 21.25 -13.40 0.24
C GLU A 575 19.84 -13.51 -0.39
N VAL A 576 19.30 -12.36 -0.79
CA VAL A 576 17.92 -12.17 -1.28
C VAL A 576 17.71 -12.89 -2.62
N ARG A 577 16.72 -13.79 -2.67
CA ARG A 577 16.46 -14.64 -3.85
C ARG A 577 15.40 -14.03 -4.76
N PRO A 578 15.25 -14.52 -6.02
CA PRO A 578 14.11 -14.14 -6.86
C PRO A 578 12.78 -14.40 -6.14
N SER A 579 11.95 -13.36 -6.00
CA SER A 579 10.69 -13.32 -5.24
C SER A 579 10.78 -13.13 -3.71
N ASP A 580 11.96 -12.92 -3.12
CA ASP A 580 12.03 -12.49 -1.72
C ASP A 580 11.61 -11.01 -1.56
N THR A 581 11.03 -10.69 -0.41
CA THR A 581 10.68 -9.34 0.06
C THR A 581 11.16 -9.19 1.50
N LEU A 582 11.27 -7.96 2.03
CA LEU A 582 11.62 -7.80 3.45
C LEU A 582 10.63 -8.52 4.38
N TYR A 583 9.36 -8.65 3.99
CA TYR A 583 8.38 -9.48 4.70
C TYR A 583 8.77 -10.99 4.69
N SER A 584 9.14 -11.56 3.54
CA SER A 584 9.53 -12.99 3.48
C SER A 584 10.82 -13.25 4.27
N VAL A 585 11.79 -12.34 4.20
CA VAL A 585 13.06 -12.45 4.92
C VAL A 585 12.85 -12.28 6.42
N ALA A 586 12.16 -11.22 6.87
CA ALA A 586 11.92 -10.98 8.29
C ALA A 586 11.18 -12.16 8.95
N ARG A 587 10.11 -12.64 8.30
CA ARG A 587 9.35 -13.82 8.72
C ARG A 587 10.20 -15.09 8.77
N LYS A 588 11.15 -15.27 7.83
CA LYS A 588 12.03 -16.45 7.77
C LYS A 588 12.99 -16.56 8.97
N TYR A 589 13.33 -15.46 9.62
CA TYR A 589 14.30 -15.43 10.74
C TYR A 589 13.67 -15.04 12.10
N GLY A 590 12.34 -14.93 12.19
CA GLY A 590 11.63 -14.62 13.45
C GLY A 590 11.74 -13.16 13.90
N VAL A 591 11.99 -12.23 12.96
CA VAL A 591 12.23 -10.81 13.24
C VAL A 591 11.17 -9.93 12.59
N SER A 592 11.00 -8.69 13.03
CA SER A 592 10.13 -7.73 12.34
C SER A 592 10.79 -7.13 11.09
N ILE A 593 9.99 -6.63 10.15
CA ILE A 593 10.50 -5.87 8.99
C ILE A 593 11.27 -4.64 9.47
N ARG A 594 10.79 -3.98 10.52
CA ARG A 594 11.41 -2.78 11.09
C ARG A 594 12.83 -3.07 11.60
N GLU A 595 12.99 -4.10 12.43
CA GLU A 595 14.30 -4.54 12.92
C GLU A 595 15.23 -4.92 11.75
N LEU A 596 14.70 -5.66 10.75
CA LEU A 596 15.44 -6.01 9.54
C LEU A 596 15.86 -4.79 8.71
N MET A 597 15.04 -3.73 8.65
CA MET A 597 15.39 -2.48 7.98
C MET A 597 16.42 -1.66 8.77
N GLU A 598 16.26 -1.57 10.09
CA GLU A 598 17.17 -0.88 11.01
C GLU A 598 18.58 -1.51 10.97
N TRP A 599 18.70 -2.85 11.01
CA TRP A 599 20.00 -3.55 10.90
C TRP A 599 20.68 -3.44 9.53
N ASN A 600 19.94 -3.03 8.50
CA ASN A 600 20.44 -2.87 7.13
C ASN A 600 20.45 -1.40 6.66
N GLY A 601 20.15 -0.43 7.53
CA GLY A 601 20.13 1.00 7.19
C GLY A 601 19.12 1.37 6.09
N LYS A 602 18.03 0.62 5.96
CA LYS A 602 17.09 0.78 4.84
C LYS A 602 15.99 1.80 5.17
N SER A 603 16.00 2.90 4.42
CA SER A 603 14.93 3.92 4.40
C SER A 603 13.65 3.47 3.68
N ASP A 604 13.74 2.42 2.88
CA ASP A 604 12.69 1.99 1.96
C ASP A 604 12.67 0.46 1.81
N PHE A 605 11.51 -0.08 1.45
CA PHE A 605 11.23 -1.51 1.53
C PHE A 605 11.78 -2.33 0.33
N ASN A 606 12.42 -1.67 -0.64
CA ASN A 606 12.90 -2.33 -1.85
C ASN A 606 14.16 -3.15 -1.55
N ILE A 607 14.20 -4.39 -2.03
CA ILE A 607 15.40 -5.24 -2.01
C ILE A 607 15.69 -5.80 -3.39
N SER A 608 16.98 -5.90 -3.72
CA SER A 608 17.47 -6.44 -5.00
C SER A 608 17.82 -7.92 -4.89
N VAL A 609 17.62 -8.68 -5.97
CA VAL A 609 18.07 -10.09 -6.02
C VAL A 609 19.60 -10.11 -5.96
N GLY A 610 20.15 -10.86 -5.00
CA GLY A 610 21.58 -10.87 -4.65
C GLY A 610 21.98 -9.89 -3.54
N GLU A 611 21.07 -9.04 -3.07
CA GLU A 611 21.30 -8.17 -1.90
C GLU A 611 21.56 -9.00 -0.63
N LYS A 612 22.42 -8.51 0.26
CA LYS A 612 22.88 -9.24 1.45
C LYS A 612 22.40 -8.56 2.73
N LEU A 613 21.25 -9.01 3.20
CA LEU A 613 20.60 -8.52 4.42
C LEU A 613 21.22 -9.17 5.66
N LYS A 614 21.74 -8.36 6.57
CA LYS A 614 22.11 -8.78 7.92
C LYS A 614 20.85 -9.07 8.73
N VAL A 615 20.83 -10.18 9.45
CA VAL A 615 19.72 -10.59 10.28
C VAL A 615 20.24 -11.11 11.61
N HIS A 616 19.77 -10.53 12.72
CA HIS A 616 20.03 -11.06 14.06
C HIS A 616 18.83 -11.93 14.46
N PRO A 617 18.90 -13.27 14.30
CA PRO A 617 17.80 -14.14 14.70
C PRO A 617 17.59 -14.08 16.22
N ARG A 618 16.34 -14.26 16.65
CA ARG A 618 15.95 -14.50 18.04
C ARG A 618 15.91 -15.99 18.36
#